data_AF-A0AAD7ZAW1-F1
#
_entry.id   AF-A0AAD7ZAW1-F1
#
_cell.length_a   1.000
_cell.length_b   1.000
_cell.length_c   1.000
_cell.angle_alpha   90.00
_cell.angle_beta   90.00
_cell.angle_gamma   90.00
#
_symmetry.space_group_name_H-M   'P 1'
#
loop_
_entity.id
_entity.type
_entity.pdbx_description
1 polymer ?
#
loop_
_entity_poly.entity_id
_entity_poly.type
_entity_poly.pdbx_seq_one_letter_code
_entity_poly.pdbx_strand_id
1 'polypeptide(L)'
;MFSGIPHLGRMILAYIISTGCDYLLQHNKMTSTNVRKLAISICCLAQGAVILCLAFSGCNYIAAIILITLATSFTGGEAAGALGNLVDLSPNFASIMLGISQTVAVIPGTLSPMVVSFFTYQNQTIEQWKKVYLISAAMVAVPGFISLCFTTSDLQKWNSPDKEQNHEFDLLKVNSPQEDEKKN
;
A
#
# COMPACT_ATOMS: atom_id res chain seq x y z
N MET A 1 -2.71 19.37 17.88
CA MET A 1 -3.66 19.80 16.83
C MET A 1 -3.07 19.70 15.43
N PHE A 2 -1.88 20.24 15.14
CA PHE A 2 -1.24 20.11 13.81
C PHE A 2 -0.88 18.67 13.38
N SER A 3 -0.73 17.72 14.32
CA SER A 3 -0.46 16.31 14.03
C SER A 3 -1.61 15.55 13.37
N GLY A 4 -2.85 16.05 13.44
CA GLY A 4 -4.01 15.37 12.84
C GLY A 4 -4.20 15.66 11.34
N ILE A 5 -3.64 16.77 10.84
CA ILE A 5 -3.83 17.24 9.47
C ILE A 5 -3.34 16.22 8.43
N PRO A 6 -2.15 15.60 8.57
CA PRO A 6 -1.68 14.61 7.61
C PRO A 6 -2.56 13.36 7.57
N HIS A 7 -3.13 12.95 8.71
CA HIS A 7 -4.00 11.78 8.78
C HIS A 7 -5.37 12.04 8.13
N LEU A 8 -5.92 13.24 8.31
CA LEU A 8 -7.15 13.66 7.62
C LEU A 8 -6.91 13.77 6.10
N GLY A 9 -5.79 14.38 5.70
CA GLY A 9 -5.39 14.45 4.29
C GLY A 9 -5.26 13.07 3.65
N ARG A 10 -4.64 12.12 4.35
CA ARG A 10 -4.56 10.71 3.95
C ARG A 10 -5.92 10.08 3.71
N MET A 11 -6.87 10.30 4.62
CA MET A 11 -8.22 9.74 4.50
C MET A 11 -8.98 10.31 3.29
N ILE A 12 -8.90 11.63 3.10
CA ILE A 12 -9.56 12.32 1.98
C ILE A 12 -8.98 11.85 0.64
N LEU A 13 -7.65 11.81 0.52
CA LEU A 13 -7.01 11.34 -0.72
C LEU A 13 -7.29 9.88 -1.00
N ALA A 14 -7.26 9.01 0.02
CA ALA A 14 -7.63 7.61 -0.13
C ALA A 14 -9.05 7.46 -0.69
N TYR A 15 -10.00 8.25 -0.18
CA TYR A 15 -11.38 8.23 -0.65
C TYR A 15 -11.52 8.71 -2.11
N ILE A 16 -10.85 9.81 -2.48
CA ILE A 16 -10.88 10.34 -3.85
C ILE A 16 -10.27 9.33 -4.84
N ILE A 17 -9.12 8.75 -4.51
CA ILE A 17 -8.46 7.77 -5.38
C ILE A 17 -9.28 6.49 -5.47
N SER A 18 -9.84 5.99 -4.37
CA SER A 18 -10.69 4.80 -4.36
C SER A 18 -11.93 4.99 -5.23
N THR A 19 -12.68 6.08 -5.02
CA THR A 19 -13.87 6.38 -5.82
C THR A 19 -13.54 6.56 -7.30
N GLY A 20 -12.41 7.19 -7.62
CA GLY A 20 -11.89 7.26 -8.98
C GLY A 20 -11.60 5.88 -9.58
N CYS A 21 -10.92 5.00 -8.84
CA CYS A 21 -10.64 3.63 -9.28
C CYS A 21 -11.94 2.86 -9.52
N ASP A 22 -12.89 2.93 -8.59
CA ASP A 22 -14.17 2.23 -8.68
C ASP A 22 -14.99 2.72 -9.88
N TYR A 23 -14.96 4.03 -10.17
CA TYR A 23 -15.57 4.59 -11.37
C TYR A 23 -14.94 4.04 -12.66
N LEU A 24 -13.61 3.98 -12.73
CA LEU A 24 -12.89 3.44 -13.90
C LEU A 24 -13.22 1.95 -14.13
N LEU A 25 -13.36 1.18 -13.04
CA LEU A 25 -13.72 -0.24 -13.08
C LEU A 25 -15.17 -0.44 -13.52
N GLN A 26 -16.13 0.29 -12.92
CA GLN A 26 -17.56 0.16 -13.22
C GLN A 26 -17.89 0.48 -14.69
N HIS A 27 -17.17 1.43 -15.28
CA HIS A 27 -17.35 1.79 -16.69
C HIS A 27 -16.58 0.90 -17.67
N ASN A 28 -15.92 -0.18 -17.20
CA ASN A 28 -15.13 -1.11 -18.01
C ASN A 28 -14.14 -0.42 -18.98
N LYS A 29 -13.64 0.77 -18.61
CA LYS A 29 -12.71 1.52 -19.46
C LYS A 29 -11.30 0.93 -19.44
N MET A 30 -10.97 0.15 -18.41
CA MET A 30 -9.68 -0.50 -18.23
C MET A 30 -9.83 -1.79 -17.43
N THR A 31 -8.96 -2.78 -17.71
CA THR A 31 -8.81 -4.00 -16.91
C THR A 31 -8.44 -3.67 -15.48
N SER A 32 -8.87 -4.48 -14.49
CA SER A 32 -8.53 -4.27 -13.08
C SER A 32 -7.03 -4.09 -12.86
N THR A 33 -6.23 -4.95 -13.50
CA THR A 33 -4.76 -4.85 -13.52
C THR A 33 -4.25 -3.47 -13.90
N ASN A 34 -4.77 -2.88 -14.99
CA ASN A 34 -4.30 -1.57 -15.43
C ASN A 34 -4.76 -0.46 -14.48
N VAL A 35 -5.97 -0.54 -13.91
CA VAL A 35 -6.48 0.49 -12.98
C VAL A 35 -5.63 0.51 -11.72
N ARG A 36 -5.42 -0.65 -11.10
CA ARG A 36 -4.61 -0.77 -9.86
C ARG A 36 -3.17 -0.36 -10.10
N LYS A 37 -2.59 -0.81 -11.22
CA LYS A 37 -1.23 -0.46 -11.65
C LYS A 37 -1.04 1.04 -11.82
N LEU A 38 -1.95 1.71 -12.53
CA LEU A 38 -1.88 3.16 -12.68
C LEU A 38 -2.09 3.90 -11.35
N ALA A 39 -3.06 3.46 -10.53
CA ALA A 39 -3.33 4.09 -9.25
C ALA A 39 -2.11 4.07 -8.32
N ILE A 40 -1.50 2.89 -8.13
CA ILE A 40 -0.30 2.73 -7.31
C ILE A 40 0.85 3.55 -7.89
N SER A 41 1.11 3.43 -9.19
CA SER A 41 2.24 4.12 -9.84
C SER A 41 2.11 5.64 -9.78
N ILE A 42 0.92 6.20 -10.05
CA ILE A 42 0.68 7.64 -10.01
C ILE A 42 0.84 8.15 -8.57
N CYS A 43 0.28 7.45 -7.58
CA CYS A 43 0.42 7.85 -6.17
C CYS A 43 1.89 7.81 -5.71
N CYS A 44 2.62 6.73 -6.00
CA CYS A 44 4.05 6.63 -5.63
C CYS A 44 4.90 7.68 -6.34
N LEU A 45 4.71 7.91 -7.64
CA LEU A 45 5.47 8.90 -8.39
C LEU A 45 5.14 10.33 -7.93
N ALA A 46 3.87 10.63 -7.68
CA ALA A 46 3.46 11.92 -7.12
C ALA A 46 4.05 12.13 -5.72
N GLN A 47 4.00 11.12 -4.85
CA GLN A 47 4.63 11.17 -3.52
C GLN A 47 6.14 11.39 -3.63
N GLY A 48 6.83 10.65 -4.50
CA GLY A 48 8.26 10.82 -4.75
C GLY A 48 8.62 12.23 -5.25
N ALA A 49 7.81 12.79 -6.17
CA ALA A 49 7.98 14.15 -6.66
C ALA A 49 7.78 15.20 -5.55
N VAL A 50 6.79 15.04 -4.68
CA VAL A 50 6.55 15.95 -3.56
C VAL A 50 7.69 15.89 -2.54
N ILE A 51 8.20 14.70 -2.23
CA ILE A 51 9.38 14.53 -1.34
C ILE A 51 10.63 15.14 -1.99
N LEU A 52 10.78 15.02 -3.31
CA LEU A 52 11.87 15.68 -4.02
C LEU A 52 11.76 17.20 -3.90
N CYS A 53 10.58 17.79 -4.09
CA CYS A 53 10.34 19.22 -3.86
C CYS A 53 10.65 19.63 -2.41
N LEU A 54 10.31 18.79 -1.43
CA LEU A 54 10.64 19.01 -0.02
C LEU A 54 12.16 19.10 0.20
N ALA A 55 12.95 18.28 -0.50
CA ALA A 55 14.42 18.33 -0.42
C ALA A 55 15.01 19.69 -0.85
N PHE A 56 14.27 20.48 -1.65
CA PHE A 56 14.69 21.79 -2.13
C PHE A 56 13.98 22.97 -1.43
N SER A 57 13.13 22.74 -0.42
CA SER A 57 12.37 23.83 0.23
C SER A 57 13.20 24.73 1.15
N GLY A 58 14.46 24.36 1.43
CA GLY A 58 15.40 25.18 2.21
C GLY A 58 14.91 25.45 3.65
N CYS A 59 15.06 26.69 4.11
CA CYS A 59 14.73 27.09 5.49
C CYS A 59 13.24 27.37 5.75
N ASN A 60 12.36 27.27 4.74
CA ASN A 60 10.94 27.60 4.92
C ASN A 60 10.18 26.44 5.58
N TYR A 61 10.01 26.51 6.90
CA TYR A 61 9.34 25.48 7.69
C TYR A 61 7.84 25.32 7.35
N ILE A 62 7.15 26.39 6.93
CA ILE A 62 5.73 26.31 6.55
C ILE A 62 5.58 25.50 5.25
N ALA A 63 6.42 25.80 4.25
CA ALA A 63 6.44 25.04 3.00
C ALA A 63 6.76 23.55 3.25
N ALA A 64 7.71 23.27 4.14
CA ALA A 64 8.07 21.90 4.51
C ALA A 64 6.89 21.13 5.16
N ILE A 65 6.14 21.77 6.06
CA ILE A 65 4.96 21.18 6.70
C ILE A 65 3.85 20.88 5.68
N ILE A 66 3.62 21.80 4.73
CA ILE A 66 2.60 21.58 3.69
C ILE A 66 3.02 20.41 2.78
N LEU A 67 4.28 20.38 2.34
CA LEU A 67 4.80 19.33 1.46
C LEU A 67 4.80 17.95 2.13
N ILE A 68 5.19 17.85 3.40
CA ILE A 68 5.17 16.56 4.12
C ILE A 68 3.73 16.08 4.38
N THR A 69 2.80 17.01 4.63
CA THR A 69 1.36 16.70 4.75
C THR A 69 0.82 16.16 3.43
N LEU A 70 1.19 16.80 2.32
CA LEU A 70 0.80 16.38 0.98
C LEU A 70 1.39 15.00 0.63
N ALA A 71 2.68 14.77 0.90
CA ALA A 71 3.33 13.48 0.69
C ALA A 71 2.63 12.36 1.49
N THR A 72 2.33 12.61 2.77
CA THR A 72 1.61 11.66 3.64
C THR A 72 0.20 11.37 3.13
N SER A 73 -0.42 12.34 2.46
CA SER A 73 -1.76 12.17 1.89
C SER A 73 -1.77 11.17 0.73
N PHE A 74 -0.73 11.22 -0.14
CA PHE A 74 -0.58 10.30 -1.25
C PHE A 74 -0.40 8.83 -0.82
N THR A 75 0.24 8.60 0.33
CA THR A 75 0.38 7.25 0.91
C THR A 75 -0.98 6.59 1.19
N GLY A 76 -2.03 7.39 1.43
CA GLY A 76 -3.39 6.89 1.57
C GLY A 76 -3.96 6.28 0.29
N GLY A 77 -3.73 6.96 -0.84
CA GLY A 77 -4.16 6.49 -2.17
C GLY A 77 -3.40 5.25 -2.61
N GLU A 78 -2.08 5.22 -2.37
CA GLU A 78 -1.24 4.04 -2.61
C GLU A 78 -1.77 2.82 -1.85
N ALA A 79 -2.05 2.96 -0.55
CA ALA A 79 -2.57 1.87 0.26
C ALA A 79 -3.91 1.34 -0.24
N ALA A 80 -4.82 2.22 -0.68
CA ALA A 80 -6.10 1.81 -1.26
C ALA A 80 -5.90 1.01 -2.55
N GLY A 81 -5.00 1.44 -3.43
CA GLY A 81 -4.66 0.72 -4.66
C GLY A 81 -4.00 -0.64 -4.41
N ALA A 82 -3.04 -0.70 -3.48
CA ALA A 82 -2.31 -1.93 -3.14
C ALA A 82 -3.21 -2.96 -2.43
N LEU A 83 -4.08 -2.52 -1.51
CA LEU A 83 -5.06 -3.39 -0.87
C LEU A 83 -6.06 -3.95 -1.88
N GLY A 84 -6.59 -3.08 -2.75
CA GLY A 84 -7.46 -3.52 -3.85
C GLY A 84 -6.77 -4.56 -4.73
N ASN A 85 -5.51 -4.32 -5.10
CA ASN A 85 -4.71 -5.26 -5.89
C ASN A 85 -4.56 -6.65 -5.24
N LEU A 86 -4.27 -6.71 -3.93
CA LEU A 86 -4.13 -7.98 -3.21
C LEU A 86 -5.46 -8.75 -3.11
N VAL A 87 -6.56 -8.03 -2.90
CA VAL A 87 -7.91 -8.62 -2.85
C VAL A 87 -8.31 -9.14 -4.22
N ASP A 88 -8.05 -8.38 -5.28
CA ASP A 88 -8.32 -8.76 -6.67
C ASP A 88 -7.51 -10.00 -7.08
N LEU A 89 -6.26 -10.13 -6.58
CA LEU A 89 -5.34 -11.22 -6.88
C LEU A 89 -5.76 -12.57 -6.25
N SER A 90 -6.15 -12.55 -4.97
CA SER A 90 -6.57 -13.76 -4.25
C SER A 90 -7.50 -13.44 -3.06
N PRO A 91 -8.82 -13.38 -3.27
CA PRO A 91 -9.76 -13.06 -2.19
C PRO A 91 -9.74 -14.08 -1.03
N ASN A 92 -9.49 -15.36 -1.30
CA ASN A 92 -9.49 -16.40 -0.26
C ASN A 92 -8.28 -16.33 0.68
N PHE A 93 -7.17 -15.77 0.20
CA PHE A 93 -5.90 -15.68 0.95
C PHE A 93 -5.45 -14.23 1.18
N ALA A 94 -6.34 -13.25 0.97
CA ALA A 94 -6.01 -11.82 0.99
C ALA A 94 -5.36 -11.39 2.31
N SER A 95 -5.88 -11.86 3.45
CA SER A 95 -5.33 -11.53 4.78
C SER A 95 -3.91 -12.06 5.00
N ILE A 96 -3.62 -13.27 4.50
CA ILE A 96 -2.31 -13.90 4.63
C ILE A 96 -1.31 -13.18 3.72
N MET A 97 -1.69 -12.90 2.46
CA MET A 97 -0.86 -12.11 1.55
C MET A 97 -0.56 -10.71 2.10
N LEU A 98 -1.56 -10.07 2.70
CA LEU A 98 -1.39 -8.77 3.32
C LEU A 98 -0.40 -8.86 4.49
N GLY A 99 -0.53 -9.86 5.37
CA GLY A 99 0.40 -10.08 6.48
C GLY A 99 1.86 -10.26 6.03
N ILE A 100 2.08 -11.08 5.00
CA ILE A 100 3.42 -11.30 4.42
C ILE A 100 3.96 -9.99 3.83
N SER A 101 3.15 -9.29 3.03
CA SER A 101 3.53 -8.02 2.41
C SER A 101 3.90 -6.96 3.44
N GLN A 102 3.14 -6.85 4.52
CA GLN A 102 3.42 -5.92 5.62
C GLN A 102 4.71 -6.29 6.37
N THR A 103 4.99 -7.58 6.53
CA THR A 103 6.24 -8.03 7.16
C THR A 103 7.46 -7.60 6.34
N VAL A 104 7.39 -7.75 5.02
CA VAL A 104 8.44 -7.25 4.11
C VAL A 104 8.55 -5.73 4.18
N ALA A 105 7.42 -5.01 4.28
CA ALA A 105 7.38 -3.55 4.37
C ALA A 105 7.98 -2.98 5.67
N VAL A 106 7.90 -3.71 6.79
CA VAL A 106 8.44 -3.27 8.09
C VAL A 106 9.97 -3.23 8.09
N ILE A 107 10.65 -4.10 7.33
CA ILE A 107 12.12 -4.16 7.27
C ILE A 107 12.73 -2.80 6.88
N PRO A 108 12.40 -2.19 5.73
CA PRO A 108 12.92 -0.87 5.37
C PRO A 108 12.42 0.23 6.33
N GLY A 109 11.23 0.09 6.91
CA GLY A 109 10.70 1.00 7.92
C GLY A 109 11.60 1.08 9.16
N THR A 110 12.10 -0.06 9.63
CA THR A 110 13.02 -0.15 10.77
C THR A 110 14.43 0.35 10.43
N LEU A 111 14.89 0.17 9.19
CA LEU A 111 16.21 0.64 8.74
C LEU A 111 16.26 2.16 8.50
N SER A 112 15.14 2.77 8.12
CA SER A 112 15.02 4.21 7.86
C SER A 112 15.61 5.10 8.97
N PRO A 113 15.22 4.98 10.26
CA PRO A 113 15.77 5.81 11.32
C PRO A 113 17.28 5.60 11.50
N MET A 114 17.83 4.39 11.27
CA MET A 114 19.28 4.16 11.37
C MET A 114 20.04 4.97 10.31
N VAL A 115 19.52 5.00 9.08
CA VAL A 115 20.11 5.79 7.98
C VAL A 115 20.02 7.29 8.28
N VAL A 116 18.86 7.76 8.75
CA VAL A 116 18.68 9.17 9.13
C VAL A 116 19.60 9.55 10.28
N SER A 117 19.72 8.69 11.30
CA SER A 117 20.64 8.89 12.42
C SER A 117 22.07 8.99 11.93
N PHE A 118 22.51 8.12 11.03
CA PHE A 118 23.87 8.16 10.48
C PHE A 118 24.19 9.51 9.80
N PHE A 119 23.28 10.05 8.99
CA PHE A 119 23.50 11.34 8.30
C PHE A 119 23.40 12.56 9.21
N THR A 120 22.62 12.47 10.27
CA THR A 120 22.26 13.64 11.10
C THR A 120 22.92 13.62 12.49
N TYR A 121 23.68 12.57 12.82
CA TYR A 121 24.44 12.47 14.07
C TYR A 121 25.48 13.57 14.16
N GLN A 122 25.35 14.43 15.18
CA GLN A 122 26.20 15.60 15.46
C GLN A 122 26.24 16.72 14.38
N ASN A 123 25.55 16.57 13.25
CA ASN A 123 25.53 17.57 12.16
C ASN A 123 24.13 17.75 11.54
N GLN A 124 23.21 18.36 12.29
CA GLN A 124 21.83 18.68 11.90
C GLN A 124 21.77 19.89 10.94
N THR A 125 22.37 19.76 9.75
CA THR A 125 22.35 20.81 8.73
C THR A 125 21.32 20.52 7.64
N ILE A 126 20.84 21.57 6.98
CA ILE A 126 19.87 21.47 5.87
C ILE A 126 20.43 20.60 4.74
N GLU A 127 21.73 20.61 4.50
CA GLU A 127 22.38 19.78 3.48
C GLU A 127 22.29 18.28 3.78
N GLN A 128 22.43 17.87 5.04
CA GLN A 128 22.28 16.45 5.39
C GLN A 128 20.83 16.00 5.30
N TRP A 129 19.88 16.85 5.73
CA TRP A 129 18.45 16.60 5.58
C TRP A 129 18.04 16.49 4.10
N LYS A 130 18.63 17.30 3.23
CA LYS A 130 18.43 17.18 1.77
C LYS A 130 18.84 15.80 1.26
N LYS A 131 19.97 15.24 1.71
CA LYS A 131 20.39 13.87 1.33
C LYS A 131 19.39 12.83 1.81
N VAL A 132 18.90 12.95 3.05
CA VAL A 132 17.87 12.08 3.60
C VAL A 132 16.60 12.11 2.74
N TYR A 133 16.11 13.31 2.39
CA TYR A 133 14.91 13.44 1.54
C TYR A 133 15.12 12.90 0.12
N LEU A 134 16.31 13.06 -0.46
CA LEU A 134 16.65 12.48 -1.76
C LEU A 134 16.63 10.94 -1.73
N ILE A 135 17.17 10.33 -0.67
CA ILE A 135 17.12 8.88 -0.48
C ILE A 135 15.66 8.43 -0.33
N SER A 136 14.88 9.11 0.50
CA SER A 136 13.45 8.81 0.69
C SER A 136 12.65 8.93 -0.61
N ALA A 137 12.91 9.95 -1.43
CA ALA A 137 12.26 10.12 -2.73
C ALA A 137 12.57 8.93 -3.66
N ALA A 138 13.83 8.49 -3.71
CA ALA A 138 14.24 7.32 -4.49
C ALA A 138 13.58 6.04 -3.97
N MET A 139 13.50 5.86 -2.65
CA MET A 139 12.87 4.69 -2.03
C MET A 139 11.37 4.56 -2.34
N VAL A 140 10.68 5.66 -2.65
CA VAL A 140 9.26 5.63 -3.06
C VAL A 140 9.11 5.56 -4.58
N ALA A 141 9.96 6.28 -5.33
CA ALA A 141 9.88 6.32 -6.78
C ALA A 141 10.27 4.98 -7.44
N VAL A 142 11.28 4.28 -6.91
CA VAL A 142 11.75 2.99 -7.48
C VAL A 142 10.67 1.91 -7.40
N PRO A 143 10.04 1.63 -6.24
CA PRO A 143 8.89 0.71 -6.18
C PRO A 143 7.71 1.15 -7.03
N GLY A 144 7.45 2.46 -7.14
CA GLY A 144 6.42 3.00 -8.04
C GLY A 144 6.68 2.65 -9.51
N PHE A 145 7.94 2.77 -9.95
CA PHE A 145 8.34 2.38 -11.31
C PHE A 145 8.30 0.85 -11.52
N ILE A 146 8.75 0.07 -10.53
CA ILE A 146 8.68 -1.39 -10.58
C ILE A 146 7.21 -1.85 -10.68
N SER A 147 6.31 -1.23 -9.91
CA SER A 147 4.87 -1.51 -9.97
C SER A 147 4.29 -1.21 -11.35
N LEU A 148 4.77 -0.14 -12.01
CA LEU A 148 4.42 0.18 -13.39
C LEU A 148 4.91 -0.85 -14.41
N CYS A 149 5.87 -1.73 -14.08
CA CYS A 149 6.27 -2.82 -14.96
C CYS A 149 5.56 -4.13 -14.58
N PHE A 150 5.56 -4.49 -13.30
CA PHE A 150 5.31 -5.87 -12.85
C PHE A 150 3.96 -6.10 -12.14
N THR A 151 3.19 -5.07 -11.78
CA THR A 151 1.91 -5.28 -11.07
C THR A 151 0.88 -5.98 -11.95
N THR A 152 0.26 -7.04 -11.40
CA THR A 152 -0.92 -7.72 -11.94
C THR A 152 -1.99 -7.84 -10.87
N SER A 153 -3.26 -7.74 -11.28
CA SER A 153 -4.45 -7.88 -10.43
C SER A 153 -5.40 -8.96 -10.95
N ASP A 154 -4.91 -9.87 -11.80
CA ASP A 154 -5.72 -10.97 -12.31
C ASP A 154 -5.80 -12.11 -11.28
N LEU A 155 -6.97 -12.75 -11.17
CA LEU A 155 -7.21 -13.84 -10.21
C LEU A 155 -6.19 -14.96 -10.39
N GLN A 156 -5.46 -15.29 -9.32
CA GLN A 156 -4.43 -16.32 -9.38
C GLN A 156 -5.01 -17.73 -9.30
N LYS A 157 -4.38 -18.68 -10.01
CA LYS A 157 -4.86 -20.08 -10.12
C LYS A 157 -4.95 -20.79 -8.77
N TRP A 158 -4.06 -20.46 -7.84
CA TRP A 158 -3.99 -21.05 -6.50
C TRP A 158 -5.01 -20.44 -5.53
N ASN A 159 -5.79 -19.43 -5.94
CA ASN A 159 -6.80 -18.82 -5.08
C ASN A 159 -7.91 -19.81 -4.68
N SER A 160 -8.24 -20.77 -5.56
CA SER A 160 -9.17 -21.83 -5.23
C SER A 160 -8.38 -23.08 -4.82
N PRO A 161 -8.55 -23.62 -3.61
CA PRO A 161 -8.11 -24.99 -3.36
C PRO A 161 -8.86 -25.90 -4.33
N ASP A 162 -8.16 -26.85 -4.94
CA ASP A 162 -8.75 -27.79 -5.88
C ASP A 162 -10.02 -28.42 -5.28
N LYS A 163 -10.99 -28.75 -6.14
CA LYS A 163 -12.29 -29.33 -5.76
C LYS A 163 -12.18 -30.56 -4.85
N GLU A 164 -11.01 -31.17 -4.72
CA GLU A 164 -10.71 -32.29 -3.83
C GLU A 164 -10.84 -31.95 -2.33
N GLN A 165 -10.46 -30.75 -1.88
CA GLN A 165 -10.61 -30.39 -0.44
C GLN A 165 -12.07 -30.18 -0.03
N ASN A 166 -12.92 -29.65 -0.93
CA ASN A 166 -14.36 -29.58 -0.67
C ASN A 166 -14.97 -30.98 -0.60
N HIS A 167 -14.49 -31.93 -1.41
CA HIS A 167 -14.98 -33.30 -1.35
C HIS A 167 -14.59 -33.99 -0.04
N GLU A 168 -13.36 -33.81 0.44
CA GLU A 168 -12.93 -34.35 1.73
C GLU A 168 -13.68 -33.71 2.91
N PHE A 169 -13.91 -32.39 2.89
CA PHE A 169 -14.69 -31.72 3.93
C PHE A 169 -16.18 -32.14 3.93
N ASP A 170 -16.76 -32.36 2.75
CA ASP A 170 -18.13 -32.88 2.61
C ASP A 170 -18.21 -34.35 3.05
N LEU A 171 -17.20 -35.17 2.75
CA LEU A 171 -17.12 -36.56 3.22
C LEU A 171 -16.92 -36.63 4.75
N LEU A 172 -16.17 -35.70 5.34
CA LEU A 172 -15.98 -35.61 6.79
C LEU A 172 -17.27 -35.10 7.49
N LYS A 173 -18.05 -34.23 6.87
CA LYS A 173 -19.40 -33.83 7.36
C LYS A 173 -20.44 -34.93 7.22
N VAL A 174 -20.36 -35.76 6.18
CA VAL A 174 -21.25 -36.91 5.98
C VAL A 174 -20.89 -38.06 6.93
N ASN A 175 -19.60 -38.23 7.25
CA ASN A 175 -19.11 -39.30 8.11
C ASN A 175 -18.95 -38.91 9.58
N SER A 176 -19.16 -37.64 9.96
CA SER A 176 -19.30 -37.27 11.37
C SER A 176 -20.59 -37.90 11.91
N PRO A 177 -20.53 -38.74 12.97
CA PRO A 177 -21.74 -39.24 13.62
C PRO A 177 -22.57 -38.03 14.04
N GLN A 178 -23.82 -37.96 13.59
CA GLN A 178 -24.78 -37.03 14.17
C GLN A 178 -24.93 -37.44 15.63
N GLU A 179 -24.28 -36.71 16.54
CA GLU A 179 -24.53 -36.85 17.97
C GLU A 179 -26.02 -36.57 18.21
N ASP A 180 -26.74 -37.66 18.40
CA ASP A 180 -28.07 -37.87 18.97
C ASP A 180 -28.76 -36.65 19.61
N GLU A 181 -29.24 -35.71 18.79
CA GLU A 181 -30.39 -34.86 19.16
C GLU A 181 -31.67 -35.53 18.67
N LYS A 182 -32.02 -36.65 19.31
CA LYS A 182 -33.39 -37.19 19.37
C LYS A 182 -33.47 -38.34 20.37
N LYS A 183 -33.59 -38.00 21.66
CA LYS A 183 -34.48 -38.73 22.58
C LYS A 183 -34.69 -37.96 23.88
N ASN A 184 -35.92 -37.45 23.97
CA ASN A 184 -36.76 -37.21 25.16
C ASN A 184 -36.48 -35.96 26.01
#